data_AF-A0A817H2Z0-F1
#
_entry.id   AF-A0A817H2Z0-F1
#
_cell.length_a   1.000
_cell.length_b   1.000
_cell.length_c   1.000
_cell.angle_alpha   90.00
_cell.angle_beta   90.00
_cell.angle_gamma   90.00
#
_symmetry.space_group_name_H-M   'P 1'
#
loop_
_entity.id
_entity.type
_entity.pdbx_description
1 polymer ?
#
loop_
_entity_poly.entity_id
_entity_poly.type
_entity_poly.pdbx_seq_one_letter_code
_entity_poly.pdbx_strand_id
1 'polypeptide(L)'
;MNLFSRKTIVPPSSPSVSSTARYGPEAFASNSAYGRGFFELGAYSVALKRCESGHDLAQQLADMFEERAQLELTYANQLRAWSHRWHKELTRSQEYGTNKIVWDQTAKTGEPMADVHSTLSASLSESLIPKLRQWRKDRYEKSLLQYKKTNEFEKEFLDAQKSWSKLLDRISECKSAYYSACKTAKLADDAEHTAPADQRKKYADKAEVARREIGFTKTKYQQAVNEVKEQRPRYESAMKEVFERTQAFEKERLEFFKETYDEYSKLLETATLDNPILKKMNDDYKASLSTHNPQQDLAWWDQNYGTQTNSRWPEYEEYRD
;
A
#
# COMPACT_ATOMS: atom_id res chain seq x y z
N MET A 1 -13.03 -23.94 46.90
CA MET A 1 -11.57 -23.72 47.00
C MET A 1 -11.17 -22.72 45.93
N ASN A 2 -10.20 -21.86 46.26
CA ASN A 2 -9.88 -20.58 45.63
C ASN A 2 -10.01 -20.46 44.09
N LEU A 3 -10.74 -19.41 43.73
CA LEU A 3 -10.85 -18.83 42.40
C LEU A 3 -9.49 -18.33 41.89
N PHE A 4 -9.24 -18.64 40.63
CA PHE A 4 -8.05 -18.30 39.86
C PHE A 4 -7.70 -16.81 39.92
N SER A 5 -6.56 -16.49 40.55
CA SER A 5 -5.85 -15.23 40.33
C SER A 5 -5.22 -15.25 38.94
N ARG A 6 -5.91 -14.65 37.95
CA ARG A 6 -5.34 -14.39 36.63
C ARG A 6 -4.69 -13.00 36.64
N LYS A 7 -3.36 -12.96 36.80
CA LYS A 7 -2.55 -11.78 36.43
C LYS A 7 -2.75 -11.53 34.94
N THR A 8 -3.35 -10.40 34.59
CA THR A 8 -3.36 -9.85 33.24
C THR A 8 -1.93 -9.47 32.87
N ILE A 9 -1.29 -10.29 32.04
CA ILE A 9 -0.04 -9.93 31.36
C ILE A 9 -0.45 -9.13 30.12
N VAL A 10 -0.37 -7.81 30.23
CA VAL A 10 -0.38 -6.91 29.06
C VAL A 10 0.97 -7.11 28.36
N PRO A 11 1.01 -7.45 27.05
CA PRO A 11 2.28 -7.53 26.34
C PRO A 11 2.91 -6.13 26.23
N PRO A 12 4.24 -6.01 26.28
CA PRO A 12 4.89 -4.71 26.19
C PRO A 12 4.61 -4.08 24.82
N SER A 13 4.28 -2.79 24.85
CA SER A 13 4.21 -1.92 23.68
C SER A 13 5.50 -2.05 22.85
N SER A 14 5.35 -2.42 21.58
CA SER A 14 6.45 -2.48 20.61
C SER A 14 7.27 -1.17 20.60
N PRO A 15 8.59 -1.24 20.46
CA PRO A 15 9.44 -0.05 20.47
C PRO A 15 9.10 0.86 19.29
N SER A 16 8.96 2.16 19.58
CA SER A 16 8.85 3.22 18.60
C SER A 16 10.11 3.25 17.74
N VAL A 17 10.08 2.59 16.58
CA VAL A 17 11.05 2.87 15.53
C VAL A 17 10.56 4.11 14.82
N SER A 18 11.14 5.24 15.20
CA SER A 18 11.19 6.48 14.43
C SER A 18 11.85 6.20 13.08
N SER A 19 11.09 5.66 12.14
CA SER A 19 11.28 5.86 10.71
C SER A 19 10.03 6.59 10.27
N THR A 20 10.12 7.90 10.10
CA THR A 20 9.07 8.66 9.43
C THR A 20 9.05 8.18 7.97
N ALA A 21 8.35 7.06 7.74
CA ALA A 21 7.90 6.67 6.43
C ALA A 21 7.15 7.89 5.88
N ARG A 22 7.72 8.54 4.86
CA ARG A 22 7.13 9.73 4.26
C ARG A 22 5.91 9.27 3.47
N TYR A 23 4.73 9.43 4.03
CA TYR A 23 3.46 9.11 3.39
C TYR A 23 3.06 10.24 2.42
N GLY A 24 2.51 9.89 1.25
CA GLY A 24 2.00 10.88 0.28
C GLY A 24 3.07 11.51 -0.62
N PRO A 25 2.87 12.76 -1.13
CA PRO A 25 3.80 13.42 -2.06
C PRO A 25 5.24 13.54 -1.54
N GLU A 26 5.42 13.51 -0.23
CA GLU A 26 6.71 13.53 0.46
C GLU A 26 7.53 12.26 0.23
N ALA A 27 6.91 11.17 -0.23
CA ALA A 27 7.62 9.96 -0.66
C ALA A 27 8.60 10.23 -1.81
N PHE A 28 8.37 11.30 -2.58
CA PHE A 28 9.27 11.75 -3.65
C PHE A 28 10.35 12.72 -3.16
N ALA A 29 10.34 13.15 -1.90
CA ALA A 29 11.25 14.20 -1.41
C ALA A 29 12.72 13.76 -1.27
N SER A 30 13.03 12.47 -1.46
CA SER A 30 14.40 11.98 -1.62
C SER A 30 14.90 12.10 -3.07
N ASN A 31 14.03 12.37 -4.04
CA ASN A 31 14.40 12.60 -5.42
C ASN A 31 14.99 14.02 -5.57
N SER A 32 16.17 14.15 -6.19
CA SER A 32 16.83 15.44 -6.43
C SER A 32 16.04 16.38 -7.35
N ALA A 33 15.05 15.87 -8.06
CA ALA A 33 14.09 16.65 -8.83
C ALA A 33 12.89 17.18 -8.02
N TYR A 34 12.73 16.75 -6.78
CA TYR A 34 11.63 17.20 -5.93
C TYR A 34 11.73 18.71 -5.64
N GLY A 35 10.61 19.41 -5.74
CA GLY A 35 10.54 20.86 -5.58
C GLY A 35 10.98 21.66 -6.82
N ARG A 36 11.44 21.01 -7.89
CA ARG A 36 11.74 21.66 -9.19
C ARG A 36 10.52 21.69 -10.10
N GLY A 37 10.45 22.67 -11.00
CA GLY A 37 9.41 22.72 -12.02
C GLY A 37 9.55 21.55 -13.01
N PHE A 38 8.42 20.94 -13.43
CA PHE A 38 8.42 19.79 -14.35
C PHE A 38 9.22 20.02 -15.65
N PHE A 39 9.20 21.25 -16.18
CA PHE A 39 9.91 21.62 -17.40
C PHE A 39 11.41 21.87 -17.21
N GLU A 40 11.92 21.83 -15.98
CA GLU A 40 13.36 21.87 -15.73
C GLU A 40 14.03 20.57 -16.20
N LEU A 41 15.30 20.66 -16.61
CA LEU A 41 16.04 19.52 -17.13
C LEU A 41 16.10 18.39 -16.08
N GLY A 42 15.73 17.18 -16.49
CA GLY A 42 15.69 16.00 -15.63
C GLY A 42 14.63 15.99 -14.52
N ALA A 43 13.78 17.02 -14.40
CA ALA A 43 12.74 17.06 -13.36
C ALA A 43 11.61 16.03 -13.58
N TYR A 44 11.45 15.55 -14.82
CA TYR A 44 10.53 14.45 -15.18
C TYR A 44 10.85 13.12 -14.47
N SER A 45 12.05 12.96 -13.90
CA SER A 45 12.44 11.76 -13.14
C SER A 45 11.51 11.43 -11.97
N VAL A 46 10.78 12.42 -11.42
CA VAL A 46 9.73 12.18 -10.43
C VAL A 46 8.58 11.37 -11.01
N ALA A 47 8.16 11.65 -12.25
CA ALA A 47 7.11 10.91 -12.95
C ALA A 47 7.56 9.46 -13.24
N LEU A 48 8.81 9.27 -13.68
CA LEU A 48 9.40 7.94 -13.87
C LEU A 48 9.43 7.16 -12.56
N LYS A 49 9.85 7.80 -11.47
CA LYS A 49 9.87 7.16 -10.16
C LYS A 49 8.49 6.70 -9.72
N ARG A 50 7.43 7.48 -9.99
CA ARG A 50 6.05 7.05 -9.73
C ARG A 50 5.69 5.81 -10.53
N CYS A 51 6.04 5.75 -11.81
CA CYS A 51 5.82 4.57 -12.65
C CYS A 51 6.51 3.34 -12.05
N GLU A 52 7.77 3.44 -11.64
CA GLU A 52 8.49 2.31 -11.02
C GLU A 52 7.91 1.88 -9.68
N SER A 53 7.63 2.84 -8.78
CA SER A 53 7.13 2.56 -7.43
C SER A 53 5.79 1.83 -7.43
N GLY A 54 5.00 1.93 -8.51
CA GLY A 54 3.75 1.20 -8.65
C GLY A 54 3.90 -0.32 -8.55
N HIS A 55 5.04 -0.87 -8.96
CA HIS A 55 5.35 -2.30 -8.77
C HIS A 55 5.40 -2.66 -7.28
N ASP A 56 6.16 -1.91 -6.49
CA ASP A 56 6.37 -2.19 -5.06
C ASP A 56 5.10 -1.95 -4.26
N LEU A 57 4.31 -0.94 -4.65
CA LEU A 57 2.99 -0.70 -4.06
C LEU A 57 2.02 -1.87 -4.32
N ALA A 58 2.07 -2.48 -5.51
CA ALA A 58 1.26 -3.66 -5.80
C ALA A 58 1.74 -4.90 -5.03
N GLN A 59 3.04 -5.03 -4.73
CA GLN A 59 3.54 -6.06 -3.80
C GLN A 59 3.06 -5.82 -2.38
N GLN A 60 3.20 -4.60 -1.86
CA GLN A 60 2.73 -4.26 -0.50
C GLN A 60 1.23 -4.52 -0.33
N LEU A 61 0.43 -4.23 -1.37
CA LEU A 61 -1.01 -4.54 -1.34
C LEU A 61 -1.27 -6.06 -1.30
N ALA A 62 -0.48 -6.85 -2.03
CA ALA A 62 -0.58 -8.31 -2.00
C ALA A 62 -0.20 -8.88 -0.63
N ASP A 63 0.87 -8.35 -0.02
CA ASP A 63 1.34 -8.76 1.29
C ASP A 63 0.30 -8.44 2.37
N MET A 64 -0.32 -7.26 2.31
CA MET A 64 -1.43 -6.88 3.20
C MET A 64 -2.61 -7.86 3.11
N PHE A 65 -2.98 -8.32 1.90
CA PHE A 65 -4.04 -9.30 1.74
C PHE A 65 -3.62 -10.71 2.18
N GLU A 66 -2.35 -11.07 2.05
CA GLU A 66 -1.80 -12.34 2.55
C GLU A 66 -1.85 -12.39 4.08
N GLU A 67 -1.48 -11.30 4.75
CA GLU A 67 -1.68 -11.14 6.20
C GLU A 67 -3.16 -11.26 6.57
N ARG A 68 -4.05 -10.61 5.82
CA ARG A 68 -5.50 -10.72 6.06
C ARG A 68 -5.99 -12.15 5.91
N ALA A 69 -5.59 -12.87 4.87
CA ALA A 69 -5.97 -14.27 4.67
C ALA A 69 -5.49 -15.15 5.85
N GLN A 70 -4.26 -14.93 6.32
CA GLN A 70 -3.72 -15.67 7.46
C GLN A 70 -4.49 -15.42 8.77
N LEU A 71 -4.98 -14.20 8.99
CA LEU A 71 -5.85 -13.88 10.13
C LEU A 71 -7.15 -14.69 10.08
N GLU A 72 -7.79 -14.77 8.91
CA GLU A 72 -9.03 -15.54 8.70
C GLU A 72 -8.81 -17.03 8.95
N LEU A 73 -7.74 -17.59 8.38
CA LEU A 73 -7.38 -18.99 8.58
C LEU A 73 -7.10 -19.32 10.04
N THR A 74 -6.40 -18.43 10.74
CA THR A 74 -6.08 -18.59 12.16
C THR A 74 -7.35 -18.64 13.00
N TYR A 75 -8.29 -17.71 12.75
CA TYR A 75 -9.57 -17.69 13.46
C TYR A 75 -10.40 -18.95 13.18
N ALA A 76 -10.50 -19.37 11.92
CA ALA A 76 -11.19 -20.59 11.53
C ALA A 76 -10.62 -21.84 12.24
N ASN A 77 -9.30 -21.98 12.28
CA ASN A 77 -8.65 -23.12 12.95
C ASN A 77 -8.90 -23.12 14.47
N GLN A 78 -8.89 -21.95 15.10
CA GLN A 78 -9.21 -21.82 16.52
C GLN A 78 -10.67 -22.17 16.81
N LEU A 79 -11.60 -21.76 15.95
CA LEU A 79 -13.02 -22.11 16.05
C LEU A 79 -13.24 -23.63 15.95
N ARG A 80 -12.63 -24.30 14.95
CA ARG A 80 -12.74 -25.77 14.83
C ARG A 80 -12.17 -26.49 16.05
N ALA A 81 -10.99 -26.07 16.51
CA ALA A 81 -10.36 -26.66 17.69
C ALA A 81 -11.23 -26.49 18.95
N TRP A 82 -11.84 -25.31 19.13
CA TRP A 82 -12.77 -25.03 20.23
C TRP A 82 -14.02 -25.90 20.14
N SER A 83 -14.67 -25.94 18.97
CA SER A 83 -15.88 -26.72 18.70
C SER A 83 -15.67 -28.21 18.98
N HIS A 84 -14.64 -28.82 18.37
CA HIS A 84 -14.31 -30.23 18.56
C HIS A 84 -13.99 -30.58 20.01
N ARG A 85 -13.23 -29.72 20.71
CA ARG A 85 -12.88 -29.94 22.12
C ARG A 85 -14.13 -29.98 23.00
N TRP A 86 -15.00 -28.98 22.89
CA TRP A 86 -16.17 -28.86 23.77
C TRP A 86 -17.24 -29.89 23.44
N HIS A 87 -17.45 -30.23 22.16
CA HIS A 87 -18.32 -31.33 21.76
C HIS A 87 -17.87 -32.67 22.40
N LYS A 88 -16.56 -32.96 22.35
CA LYS A 88 -15.98 -34.17 22.94
C LYS A 88 -16.10 -34.19 24.47
N GLU A 89 -15.88 -33.06 25.12
CA GLU A 89 -16.02 -32.93 26.58
C GLU A 89 -17.48 -33.12 27.00
N LEU A 90 -18.43 -32.51 26.29
CA LEU A 90 -19.86 -32.66 26.56
C LEU A 90 -20.37 -34.07 26.33
N THR A 91 -19.88 -34.75 25.32
CA THR A 91 -20.23 -36.17 25.10
C THR A 91 -19.88 -37.03 26.32
N ARG A 92 -18.86 -36.65 27.08
CA ARG A 92 -18.39 -37.34 28.29
C ARG A 92 -18.91 -36.75 29.59
N SER A 93 -19.62 -35.62 29.55
CA SER A 93 -20.11 -34.95 30.74
C SER A 93 -21.31 -35.69 31.33
N GLN A 94 -21.51 -35.48 32.64
CA GLN A 94 -22.69 -35.93 33.38
C GLN A 94 -23.93 -35.08 33.07
N GLU A 95 -23.78 -33.98 32.31
CA GLU A 95 -24.90 -33.19 31.84
C GLU A 95 -25.84 -34.05 30.99
N TYR A 96 -27.14 -33.78 31.06
CA TYR A 96 -28.17 -34.61 30.44
C TYR A 96 -29.32 -33.79 29.88
N GLY A 97 -30.30 -34.49 29.29
CA GLY A 97 -31.57 -33.89 28.89
C GLY A 97 -31.44 -32.81 27.83
N THR A 98 -32.42 -31.91 27.84
CA THR A 98 -32.54 -30.82 26.88
C THR A 98 -31.43 -29.78 27.04
N ASN A 99 -30.94 -29.53 28.26
CA ASN A 99 -29.82 -28.62 28.51
C ASN A 99 -28.52 -29.09 27.81
N LYS A 100 -28.20 -30.39 27.90
CA LYS A 100 -27.03 -30.96 27.20
C LYS A 100 -27.09 -30.73 25.69
N ILE A 101 -28.28 -30.92 25.10
CA ILE A 101 -28.49 -30.78 23.66
C ILE A 101 -28.18 -29.34 23.22
N VAL A 102 -28.70 -28.34 23.94
CA VAL A 102 -28.47 -26.93 23.61
C VAL A 102 -27.01 -26.54 23.79
N TRP A 103 -26.37 -26.97 24.87
CA TRP A 103 -24.95 -26.68 25.09
C TRP A 103 -24.07 -27.33 24.01
N ASP A 104 -24.38 -28.56 23.62
CA ASP A 104 -23.69 -29.23 22.52
C ASP A 104 -23.89 -28.50 21.18
N GLN A 105 -25.13 -28.04 20.92
CA GLN A 105 -25.43 -27.25 19.74
C GLN A 105 -24.68 -25.91 19.74
N THR A 106 -24.48 -25.25 20.89
CA THR A 106 -23.64 -24.05 21.00
C THR A 106 -22.22 -24.34 20.53
N ALA A 107 -21.60 -25.43 21.01
CA ALA A 107 -20.24 -25.81 20.59
C ALA A 107 -20.17 -26.07 19.08
N LYS A 108 -21.16 -26.77 18.52
CA LYS A 108 -21.24 -27.10 17.10
C LYS A 108 -21.41 -25.91 16.16
N THR A 109 -21.80 -24.73 16.66
CA THR A 109 -21.82 -23.49 15.84
C THR A 109 -20.43 -23.08 15.35
N GLY A 110 -19.36 -23.55 16.00
CA GLY A 110 -17.98 -23.21 15.61
C GLY A 110 -17.57 -23.74 14.24
N GLU A 111 -18.04 -24.92 13.82
CA GLU A 111 -17.70 -25.50 12.50
C GLU A 111 -18.21 -24.67 11.32
N PRO A 112 -19.52 -24.38 11.18
CA PRO A 112 -20.03 -23.59 10.06
C PRO A 112 -19.44 -22.17 10.04
N MET A 113 -19.18 -21.58 11.20
CA MET A 113 -18.47 -20.29 11.28
C MET A 113 -17.04 -20.42 10.74
N ALA A 114 -16.30 -21.46 11.15
CA ALA A 114 -14.95 -21.70 10.65
C ALA A 114 -14.91 -21.95 9.14
N ASP A 115 -15.92 -22.61 8.57
CA ASP A 115 -16.03 -22.85 7.13
C ASP A 115 -16.18 -21.55 6.34
N VAL A 116 -17.00 -20.61 6.84
CA VAL A 116 -17.15 -19.28 6.23
C VAL A 116 -15.81 -18.54 6.20
N HIS A 117 -15.12 -18.48 7.34
CA HIS A 117 -13.82 -17.80 7.44
C HIS A 117 -12.71 -18.51 6.64
N SER A 118 -12.73 -19.85 6.57
CA SER A 118 -11.81 -20.62 5.72
C SER A 118 -12.03 -20.31 4.23
N THR A 119 -13.29 -20.19 3.82
CA THR A 119 -13.66 -19.85 2.43
C THR A 119 -13.20 -18.44 2.06
N LEU A 120 -13.32 -17.48 2.98
CA LEU A 120 -12.80 -16.13 2.79
C LEU A 120 -11.27 -16.13 2.64
N SER A 121 -10.56 -16.84 3.53
CA SER A 121 -9.10 -17.02 3.44
C SER A 121 -8.68 -17.63 2.10
N ALA A 122 -9.37 -18.68 1.65
CA ALA A 122 -9.09 -19.34 0.38
C ALA A 122 -9.36 -18.40 -0.80
N SER A 123 -10.48 -17.67 -0.80
CA SER A 123 -10.82 -16.71 -1.87
C SER A 123 -9.78 -15.59 -2.00
N LEU A 124 -9.25 -15.10 -0.89
CA LEU A 124 -8.11 -14.17 -0.88
C LEU A 124 -6.86 -14.80 -1.47
N SER A 125 -6.48 -15.98 -1.00
CA SER A 125 -5.21 -16.66 -1.33
C SER A 125 -5.16 -17.24 -2.74
N GLU A 126 -6.30 -17.69 -3.27
CA GLU A 126 -6.39 -18.43 -4.52
C GLU A 126 -6.93 -17.58 -5.68
N SER A 127 -7.62 -16.47 -5.41
CA SER A 127 -8.16 -15.58 -6.45
C SER A 127 -7.58 -14.17 -6.39
N LEU A 128 -7.87 -13.42 -5.32
CA LEU A 128 -7.55 -11.98 -5.26
C LEU A 128 -6.03 -11.71 -5.32
N ILE A 129 -5.25 -12.40 -4.47
CA ILE A 129 -3.80 -12.22 -4.39
C ILE A 129 -3.09 -12.69 -5.68
N PRO A 130 -3.40 -13.87 -6.25
CA PRO A 130 -2.84 -14.28 -7.54
C PRO A 130 -3.15 -13.31 -8.68
N LYS A 131 -4.39 -12.80 -8.77
CA LYS A 131 -4.78 -11.80 -9.76
C LYS A 131 -3.95 -10.52 -9.65
N LEU A 132 -3.74 -10.01 -8.42
CA LEU A 132 -2.90 -8.85 -8.15
C LEU A 132 -1.42 -9.09 -8.51
N ARG A 133 -0.86 -10.25 -8.12
CA ARG A 133 0.53 -10.64 -8.44
C ARG A 133 0.72 -10.80 -9.95
N GLN A 134 -0.26 -11.37 -10.65
CA GLN A 134 -0.23 -11.56 -12.10
C GLN A 134 -0.32 -10.22 -12.84
N TRP A 135 -1.26 -9.34 -12.47
CA TRP A 135 -1.36 -8.00 -13.05
C TRP A 135 -0.05 -7.22 -12.88
N ARG A 136 0.57 -7.30 -11.68
CA ARG A 136 1.87 -6.68 -11.43
C ARG A 136 2.95 -7.25 -12.36
N LYS A 137 3.03 -8.57 -12.49
CA LYS A 137 4.01 -9.22 -13.38
C LYS A 137 3.85 -8.77 -14.83
N ASP A 138 2.62 -8.67 -15.32
CA ASP A 138 2.33 -8.31 -16.70
C ASP A 138 2.57 -6.83 -16.99
N ARG A 139 2.21 -5.95 -16.05
CA ARG A 139 2.38 -4.50 -16.22
C ARG A 139 3.82 -4.01 -16.01
N TYR A 140 4.60 -4.74 -15.22
CA TYR A 140 5.96 -4.36 -14.83
C TYR A 140 7.00 -5.36 -15.36
N GLU A 141 7.02 -5.54 -16.68
CA GLU A 141 8.00 -6.39 -17.33
C GLU A 141 9.43 -5.84 -17.16
N LYS A 142 10.34 -6.66 -16.65
CA LYS A 142 11.75 -6.29 -16.48
C LYS A 142 12.50 -6.43 -17.81
N SER A 143 13.41 -5.48 -18.06
CA SER A 143 14.53 -5.67 -18.98
C SER A 143 15.72 -6.22 -18.17
N LEU A 144 16.87 -5.55 -18.15
CA LEU A 144 18.06 -5.96 -17.39
C LEU A 144 18.09 -5.39 -15.96
N LEU A 145 17.89 -4.08 -15.79
CA LEU A 145 18.00 -3.37 -14.51
C LEU A 145 16.77 -2.53 -14.16
N GLN A 146 15.91 -2.25 -15.16
CA GLN A 146 14.74 -1.36 -15.04
C GLN A 146 13.53 -1.98 -15.74
N TYR A 147 12.35 -1.44 -15.45
CA TYR A 147 11.11 -1.83 -16.12
C TYR A 147 11.08 -1.29 -17.55
N LYS A 148 10.72 -2.14 -18.51
CA LYS A 148 10.74 -1.77 -19.94
C LYS A 148 9.99 -0.48 -20.21
N LYS A 149 8.79 -0.34 -19.64
CA LYS A 149 7.94 0.83 -19.87
C LYS A 149 8.52 2.12 -19.29
N THR A 150 9.17 2.04 -18.14
CA THR A 150 9.88 3.19 -17.55
C THR A 150 11.05 3.62 -18.42
N ASN A 151 11.84 2.67 -18.96
CA ASN A 151 12.95 3.00 -19.87
C ASN A 151 12.49 3.62 -21.18
N GLU A 152 11.34 3.19 -21.71
CA GLU A 152 10.73 3.82 -22.88
C GLU A 152 10.40 5.29 -22.58
N PHE A 153 9.72 5.58 -21.46
CA PHE A 153 9.39 6.95 -21.07
C PHE A 153 10.64 7.79 -20.81
N GLU A 154 11.68 7.23 -20.18
CA GLU A 154 12.94 7.93 -19.94
C GLU A 154 13.60 8.37 -21.25
N LYS A 155 13.69 7.45 -22.22
CA LYS A 155 14.24 7.76 -23.55
C LYS A 155 13.45 8.86 -24.25
N GLU A 156 12.12 8.79 -24.19
CA GLU A 156 11.25 9.78 -24.82
C GLU A 156 11.34 11.16 -24.16
N PHE A 157 11.46 11.23 -22.83
CA PHE A 157 11.72 12.50 -22.14
C PHE A 157 13.10 13.06 -22.49
N LEU A 158 14.13 12.23 -22.57
CA LEU A 158 15.47 12.64 -23.02
C LEU A 158 15.43 13.20 -24.45
N ASP A 159 14.71 12.53 -25.35
CA ASP A 159 14.53 12.99 -26.73
C ASP A 159 13.75 14.31 -26.79
N ALA A 160 12.67 14.45 -26.00
CA ALA A 160 11.90 15.69 -25.89
C ALA A 160 12.71 16.86 -25.29
N GLN A 161 13.63 16.59 -24.35
CA GLN A 161 14.52 17.60 -23.77
C GLN A 161 15.76 17.91 -24.62
N LYS A 162 16.09 17.11 -25.64
CA LYS A 162 17.40 17.16 -26.31
C LYS A 162 17.73 18.50 -26.95
N SER A 163 16.81 19.08 -27.73
CA SER A 163 17.03 20.38 -28.37
C SER A 163 17.03 21.52 -27.35
N TRP A 164 16.14 21.43 -26.36
CA TRP A 164 16.04 22.39 -25.27
C TRP A 164 17.29 22.43 -24.40
N SER A 165 17.84 21.28 -24.04
CA SER A 165 19.10 21.16 -23.30
C SER A 165 20.24 21.84 -24.04
N LYS A 166 20.39 21.56 -25.35
CA LYS A 166 21.43 22.20 -26.17
C LYS A 166 21.28 23.72 -26.25
N LEU A 167 20.04 24.22 -26.30
CA LEU A 167 19.78 25.66 -26.28
C LEU A 167 20.17 26.27 -24.93
N LEU A 168 19.82 25.62 -23.82
CA LEU A 168 20.21 26.07 -22.48
C LEU A 168 21.74 26.07 -22.28
N ASP A 169 22.43 25.05 -22.78
CA ASP A 169 23.90 24.98 -22.76
C ASP A 169 24.51 26.16 -23.53
N ARG A 170 24.02 26.43 -24.76
CA ARG A 170 24.45 27.58 -25.57
C ARG A 170 24.17 28.91 -24.89
N ILE A 171 23.02 29.06 -24.22
CA ILE A 171 22.67 30.26 -23.45
C ILE A 171 23.66 30.44 -22.29
N SER A 172 24.02 29.35 -21.59
CA SER A 172 25.01 29.36 -20.51
C SER A 172 26.39 29.79 -21.03
N GLU A 173 26.84 29.26 -22.15
CA GLU A 173 28.10 29.65 -22.81
C GLU A 173 28.10 31.13 -23.22
N CYS A 174 27.03 31.60 -23.88
CA CYS A 174 26.91 32.99 -24.29
C CYS A 174 26.87 33.94 -23.09
N LYS A 175 26.19 33.56 -22.00
CA LYS A 175 26.15 34.31 -20.74
C LYS A 175 27.54 34.41 -20.12
N SER A 176 28.27 33.29 -20.07
CA SER A 176 29.64 33.25 -19.55
C SER A 176 30.58 34.13 -20.36
N ALA A 177 30.50 34.06 -21.70
CA ALA A 177 31.28 34.91 -22.60
C ALA A 177 30.97 36.41 -22.39
N TYR A 178 29.69 36.76 -22.28
CA TYR A 178 29.27 38.13 -21.98
C TYR A 178 29.80 38.62 -20.62
N TYR A 179 29.71 37.83 -19.56
CA TYR A 179 30.23 38.20 -18.24
C TYR A 179 31.76 38.33 -18.24
N SER A 180 32.46 37.46 -18.98
CA SER A 180 33.91 37.55 -19.17
C SER A 180 34.32 38.82 -19.92
N ALA A 181 33.59 39.19 -20.98
CA ALA A 181 33.81 40.43 -21.72
C ALA A 181 33.59 41.66 -20.82
N CYS A 182 32.52 41.68 -20.03
CA CYS A 182 32.26 42.75 -19.05
C CYS A 182 33.40 42.89 -18.02
N LYS A 183 33.90 41.77 -17.49
CA LYS A 183 35.02 41.77 -16.55
C LYS A 183 36.31 42.29 -17.20
N THR A 184 36.57 41.88 -18.44
CA THR A 184 37.76 42.28 -19.21
C THR A 184 37.75 43.76 -19.55
N ALA A 185 36.60 44.28 -20.01
CA ALA A 185 36.44 45.71 -20.28
C ALA A 185 36.64 46.56 -19.04
N LYS A 186 36.09 46.15 -17.89
CA LYS A 186 36.32 46.85 -16.62
C LYS A 186 37.81 46.94 -16.28
N LEU A 187 38.54 45.84 -16.40
CA LEU A 187 40.00 45.83 -16.18
C LEU A 187 40.75 46.69 -17.21
N ALA A 188 40.30 46.73 -18.45
CA ALA A 188 40.90 47.55 -19.50
C ALA A 188 40.64 49.05 -19.28
N ASP A 189 39.44 49.43 -18.84
CA ASP A 189 39.08 50.80 -18.48
C ASP A 189 39.89 51.28 -17.26
N ASP A 190 40.04 50.43 -16.24
CA ASP A 190 40.89 50.71 -15.06
C ASP A 190 42.37 50.90 -15.46
N ALA A 191 42.87 50.08 -16.39
CA ALA A 191 44.23 50.18 -16.92
C ALA A 191 44.43 51.43 -17.81
N GLU A 192 43.42 51.84 -18.57
CA GLU A 192 43.43 53.10 -19.33
C GLU A 192 43.51 54.30 -18.40
N HIS A 193 42.71 54.32 -17.34
CA HIS A 193 42.67 55.42 -16.38
C HIS A 193 43.99 55.59 -15.61
N THR A 194 44.73 54.50 -15.41
CA THR A 194 46.01 54.48 -14.68
C THR A 194 47.23 54.55 -15.60
N ALA A 195 47.03 54.68 -16.93
CA ALA A 195 48.11 54.61 -17.90
C ALA A 195 49.01 55.88 -17.93
N PRO A 196 50.34 55.71 -18.02
CA PRO A 196 51.30 56.78 -18.31
C PRO A 196 51.00 57.51 -19.62
N ALA A 197 51.31 58.81 -19.70
CA ALA A 197 50.91 59.68 -20.82
C ALA A 197 51.39 59.21 -22.21
N ASP A 198 52.58 58.61 -22.29
CA ASP A 198 53.18 58.03 -23.49
C ASP A 198 52.48 56.75 -23.97
N GLN A 199 51.76 56.05 -23.07
CA GLN A 199 51.06 54.80 -23.38
C GLN A 199 49.53 54.94 -23.41
N ARG A 200 48.97 56.10 -23.02
CA ARG A 200 47.51 56.32 -22.94
C ARG A 200 46.76 55.89 -24.19
N LYS A 201 47.25 56.23 -25.38
CA LYS A 201 46.60 55.85 -26.65
C LYS A 201 46.47 54.33 -26.80
N LYS A 202 47.52 53.58 -26.47
CA LYS A 202 47.53 52.11 -26.55
C LYS A 202 46.53 51.47 -25.59
N TYR A 203 46.39 52.00 -24.37
CA TYR A 203 45.42 51.49 -23.41
C TYR A 203 43.99 51.90 -23.76
N ALA A 204 43.78 53.12 -24.30
CA ALA A 204 42.50 53.57 -24.83
C ALA A 204 42.01 52.68 -25.98
N ASP A 205 42.89 52.36 -26.95
CA ASP A 205 42.54 51.46 -28.05
C ASP A 205 42.15 50.06 -27.54
N LYS A 206 42.86 49.54 -26.51
CA LYS A 206 42.53 48.26 -25.87
C LYS A 206 41.20 48.28 -25.12
N ALA A 207 40.93 49.36 -24.39
CA ALA A 207 39.66 49.55 -23.69
C ALA A 207 38.50 49.66 -24.67
N GLU A 208 38.67 50.37 -25.79
CA GLU A 208 37.67 50.46 -26.86
C GLU A 208 37.35 49.08 -27.46
N VAL A 209 38.38 48.27 -27.77
CA VAL A 209 38.19 46.89 -28.26
C VAL A 209 37.42 46.05 -27.24
N ALA A 210 37.77 46.13 -25.95
CA ALA A 210 37.09 45.39 -24.90
C ALA A 210 35.62 45.83 -24.73
N ARG A 211 35.33 47.13 -24.86
CA ARG A 211 33.95 47.66 -24.85
C ARG A 211 33.14 47.20 -26.07
N ARG A 212 33.74 47.13 -27.27
CA ARG A 212 33.08 46.57 -28.47
C ARG A 212 32.73 45.09 -28.29
N GLU A 213 33.61 44.33 -27.64
CA GLU A 213 33.37 42.90 -27.35
C GLU A 213 32.17 42.68 -26.41
N ILE A 214 31.90 43.60 -25.45
CA ILE A 214 30.66 43.57 -24.66
C ILE A 214 29.44 43.64 -25.58
N GLY A 215 29.41 44.58 -26.53
CA GLY A 215 28.28 44.75 -27.44
C GLY A 215 28.02 43.51 -28.30
N PHE A 216 29.09 42.91 -28.81
CA PHE A 216 29.04 41.68 -29.60
C PHE A 216 28.52 40.49 -28.79
N THR A 217 29.13 40.21 -27.63
CA THR A 217 28.74 39.09 -26.76
C THR A 217 27.33 39.26 -26.19
N LYS A 218 26.93 40.48 -25.83
CA LYS A 218 25.56 40.82 -25.41
C LYS A 218 24.54 40.50 -26.49
N THR A 219 24.82 40.90 -27.74
CA THR A 219 23.93 40.63 -28.87
C THR A 219 23.75 39.14 -29.10
N LYS A 220 24.86 38.37 -29.09
CA LYS A 220 24.81 36.90 -29.18
C LYS A 220 24.01 36.26 -28.05
N TYR A 221 24.21 36.70 -26.81
CA TYR A 221 23.46 36.22 -25.66
C TYR A 221 21.96 36.52 -25.77
N GLN A 222 21.60 37.74 -26.17
CA GLN A 222 20.19 38.13 -26.38
C GLN A 222 19.54 37.33 -27.51
N GLN A 223 20.27 37.05 -28.60
CA GLN A 223 19.79 36.18 -29.68
C GLN A 223 19.51 34.77 -29.16
N ALA A 224 20.45 34.15 -28.44
CA ALA A 224 20.25 32.83 -27.85
C ALA A 224 19.06 32.79 -26.86
N VAL A 225 18.87 33.84 -26.05
CA VAL A 225 17.71 33.96 -25.15
C VAL A 225 16.40 34.16 -25.93
N ASN A 226 16.41 34.85 -27.07
CA ASN A 226 15.21 35.01 -27.89
C ASN A 226 14.78 33.70 -28.57
N GLU A 227 15.72 32.84 -28.95
CA GLU A 227 15.43 31.49 -29.48
C GLU A 227 14.59 30.64 -28.49
N VAL A 228 14.67 30.91 -27.18
CA VAL A 228 13.85 30.27 -26.14
C VAL A 228 12.36 30.49 -26.41
N LYS A 229 11.97 31.71 -26.81
CA LYS A 229 10.55 32.06 -27.04
C LYS A 229 9.96 31.24 -28.19
N GLU A 230 10.78 30.93 -29.18
CA GLU A 230 10.38 30.15 -30.36
C GLU A 230 10.38 28.64 -30.10
N GLN A 231 11.36 28.14 -29.35
CA GLN A 231 11.48 26.70 -29.07
C GLN A 231 10.57 26.22 -27.91
N ARG A 232 10.26 27.09 -26.95
CA ARG A 232 9.52 26.73 -25.73
C ARG A 232 8.18 26.03 -26.01
N PRO A 233 7.31 26.52 -26.93
CA PRO A 233 6.03 25.86 -27.18
C PRO A 233 6.20 24.41 -27.67
N ARG A 234 7.19 24.16 -28.54
CA ARG A 234 7.49 22.82 -29.06
C ARG A 234 8.02 21.91 -27.96
N TYR A 235 8.93 22.44 -27.14
CA TYR A 235 9.47 21.73 -25.98
C TYR A 235 8.37 21.34 -24.98
N GLU A 236 7.54 22.31 -24.57
CA GLU A 236 6.45 22.06 -23.62
C GLU A 236 5.44 21.05 -24.17
N SER A 237 5.10 21.14 -25.47
CA SER A 237 4.19 20.19 -26.12
C SER A 237 4.75 18.77 -26.09
N ALA A 238 6.01 18.57 -26.49
CA ALA A 238 6.65 17.25 -26.49
C ALA A 238 6.75 16.66 -25.08
N MET A 239 7.12 17.47 -24.08
CA MET A 239 7.18 17.04 -22.68
C MET A 239 5.80 16.64 -22.14
N LYS A 240 4.74 17.41 -22.46
CA LYS A 240 3.36 17.11 -22.06
C LYS A 240 2.87 15.80 -22.68
N GLU A 241 3.16 15.56 -23.94
CA GLU A 241 2.75 14.33 -24.63
C GLU A 241 3.34 13.06 -23.97
N VAL A 242 4.62 13.09 -23.60
CA VAL A 242 5.24 11.98 -22.86
C VAL A 242 4.62 11.87 -21.46
N PHE A 243 4.42 12.99 -20.77
CA PHE A 243 3.83 13.02 -19.43
C PHE A 243 2.39 12.45 -19.41
N GLU A 244 1.56 12.77 -20.39
CA GLU A 244 0.20 12.24 -20.53
C GLU A 244 0.20 10.71 -20.63
N ARG A 245 1.20 10.11 -21.29
CA ARG A 245 1.35 8.65 -21.34
C ARG A 245 1.80 8.07 -19.99
N THR A 246 2.62 8.78 -19.22
CA THR A 246 2.92 8.39 -17.83
C THR A 246 1.69 8.48 -16.92
N GLN A 247 0.78 9.44 -17.19
CA GLN A 247 -0.49 9.58 -16.48
C GLN A 247 -1.45 8.46 -16.85
N ALA A 248 -1.54 8.09 -18.12
CA ALA A 248 -2.35 6.96 -18.58
C ALA A 248 -1.88 5.64 -17.95
N PHE A 249 -0.57 5.41 -17.90
CA PHE A 249 0.01 4.25 -17.23
C PHE A 249 -0.33 4.20 -15.73
N GLU A 250 -0.25 5.33 -15.02
CA GLU A 250 -0.64 5.40 -13.60
C GLU A 250 -2.15 5.21 -13.41
N LYS A 251 -2.97 5.72 -14.32
CA LYS A 251 -4.43 5.56 -14.28
C LYS A 251 -4.82 4.08 -14.28
N GLU A 252 -4.19 3.26 -15.13
CA GLU A 252 -4.44 1.82 -15.16
C GLU A 252 -4.16 1.14 -13.81
N ARG A 253 -3.10 1.54 -13.10
CA ARG A 253 -2.79 1.04 -11.76
C ARG A 253 -3.88 1.43 -10.75
N LEU A 254 -4.30 2.69 -10.77
CA LEU A 254 -5.32 3.20 -9.85
C LEU A 254 -6.67 2.53 -10.08
N GLU A 255 -7.06 2.32 -11.34
CA GLU A 255 -8.28 1.60 -11.71
C GLU A 255 -8.23 0.14 -11.26
N PHE A 256 -7.11 -0.56 -11.51
CA PHE A 256 -6.93 -1.93 -11.04
C PHE A 256 -6.97 -2.06 -9.51
N PHE A 257 -6.37 -1.10 -8.78
CA PHE A 257 -6.44 -1.07 -7.31
C PHE A 257 -7.88 -0.87 -6.84
N LYS A 258 -8.63 0.04 -7.47
CA LYS A 258 -10.05 0.25 -7.18
C LYS A 258 -10.87 -1.02 -7.38
N GLU A 259 -10.66 -1.74 -8.48
CA GLU A 259 -11.30 -3.03 -8.74
C GLU A 259 -10.92 -4.09 -7.69
N THR A 260 -9.66 -4.11 -7.27
CA THR A 260 -9.18 -5.03 -6.21
C THR A 260 -9.90 -4.75 -4.88
N TYR A 261 -10.08 -3.48 -4.52
CA TYR A 261 -10.82 -3.11 -3.31
C TYR A 261 -12.31 -3.45 -3.38
N ASP A 262 -12.92 -3.29 -4.56
CA ASP A 262 -14.33 -3.67 -4.80
C ASP A 262 -14.52 -5.19 -4.71
N GLU A 263 -13.61 -5.97 -5.31
CA GLU A 263 -13.61 -7.44 -5.21
C GLU A 263 -13.47 -7.88 -3.75
N TYR A 264 -12.56 -7.27 -3.00
CA TYR A 264 -12.42 -7.53 -1.57
C TYR A 264 -13.68 -7.18 -0.76
N SER A 265 -14.33 -6.05 -1.05
CA SER A 265 -15.61 -5.69 -0.41
C SER A 265 -16.67 -6.78 -0.62
N LYS A 266 -16.80 -7.28 -1.86
CA LYS A 266 -17.72 -8.38 -2.20
C LYS A 266 -17.38 -9.68 -1.47
N LEU A 267 -16.08 -9.99 -1.30
CA LEU A 267 -15.65 -11.15 -0.51
C LEU A 267 -16.04 -11.01 0.97
N LEU A 268 -16.02 -9.80 1.53
CA LEU A 268 -16.49 -9.58 2.90
C LEU A 268 -18.00 -9.74 3.02
N GLU A 269 -18.77 -9.21 2.07
CA GLU A 269 -20.23 -9.32 2.07
C GLU A 269 -20.70 -10.78 2.05
N THR A 270 -20.06 -11.64 1.26
CA THR A 270 -20.36 -13.09 1.22
C THR A 270 -19.99 -13.81 2.52
N ALA A 271 -19.05 -13.26 3.31
CA ALA A 271 -18.67 -13.80 4.61
C ALA A 271 -19.54 -13.28 5.76
N THR A 272 -20.37 -12.24 5.56
CA THR A 272 -21.14 -11.61 6.66
C THR A 272 -22.65 -11.58 6.47
N LEU A 273 -23.18 -10.89 5.44
CA LEU A 273 -24.58 -10.42 5.48
C LEU A 273 -25.60 -11.45 5.00
N ASP A 274 -25.29 -12.14 3.90
CA ASP A 274 -26.23 -13.06 3.23
C ASP A 274 -25.72 -14.50 3.20
N ASN A 275 -24.83 -14.86 4.13
CA ASN A 275 -24.23 -16.18 4.11
C ASN A 275 -25.26 -17.26 4.52
N PRO A 276 -25.64 -18.19 3.62
CA PRO A 276 -26.66 -19.21 3.91
C PRO A 276 -26.20 -20.20 5.00
N ILE A 277 -24.89 -20.41 5.15
CA ILE A 277 -24.32 -21.25 6.21
C ILE A 277 -24.56 -20.60 7.57
N LEU A 278 -24.25 -19.31 7.72
CA LEU A 278 -24.48 -18.58 8.97
C LEU A 278 -25.97 -18.48 9.31
N LYS A 279 -26.81 -18.24 8.30
CA LYS A 279 -28.27 -18.21 8.50
C LYS A 279 -28.78 -19.56 8.99
N LYS A 280 -28.43 -20.66 8.30
CA LYS A 280 -28.82 -22.02 8.70
C LYS A 280 -28.30 -22.37 10.08
N MET A 281 -27.05 -22.05 10.39
CA MET A 281 -26.45 -22.25 11.72
C MET A 281 -27.27 -21.57 12.81
N ASN A 282 -27.68 -20.31 12.59
CA ASN A 282 -28.48 -19.55 13.55
C ASN A 282 -29.90 -20.13 13.69
N ASP A 283 -30.52 -20.55 12.58
CA ASP A 283 -31.85 -21.18 12.58
C ASP A 283 -31.84 -22.53 13.32
N ASP A 284 -30.83 -23.38 13.05
CA ASP A 284 -30.63 -24.66 13.74
C ASP A 284 -30.37 -24.44 15.24
N TYR A 285 -29.58 -23.43 15.61
CA TYR A 285 -29.33 -23.08 17.01
C TYR A 285 -30.61 -22.62 17.71
N LYS A 286 -31.41 -21.73 17.09
CA LYS A 286 -32.69 -21.29 17.64
C LYS A 286 -33.68 -22.44 17.78
N ALA A 287 -33.73 -23.35 16.81
CA ALA A 287 -34.56 -24.54 16.87
C ALA A 287 -34.17 -25.41 18.08
N SER A 288 -32.87 -25.67 18.27
CA SER A 288 -32.38 -26.39 19.46
C SER A 288 -32.69 -25.64 20.75
N LEU A 289 -32.50 -24.33 20.80
CA LEU A 289 -32.78 -23.54 22.01
C LEU A 289 -34.26 -23.60 22.39
N SER A 290 -35.16 -23.65 21.41
CA SER A 290 -36.60 -23.76 21.65
C SER A 290 -37.03 -25.08 22.30
N THR A 291 -36.20 -26.13 22.22
CA THR A 291 -36.47 -27.42 22.89
C THR A 291 -35.95 -27.47 24.33
N HIS A 292 -35.23 -26.44 24.80
CA HIS A 292 -34.73 -26.37 26.17
C HIS A 292 -35.89 -26.30 27.17
N ASN A 293 -35.98 -27.32 28.02
CA ASN A 293 -37.05 -27.46 29.00
C ASN A 293 -36.50 -27.94 30.35
N PRO A 294 -36.21 -27.00 31.27
CA PRO A 294 -35.71 -27.33 32.60
C PRO A 294 -36.67 -28.25 33.39
N GLN A 295 -37.98 -28.10 33.22
CA GLN A 295 -38.96 -28.90 33.96
C GLN A 295 -38.94 -30.36 33.50
N GLN A 296 -38.78 -30.59 32.19
CA GLN A 296 -38.60 -31.93 31.64
C GLN A 296 -37.33 -32.60 32.17
N ASP A 297 -36.22 -31.85 32.23
CA ASP A 297 -34.94 -32.37 32.72
C ASP A 297 -35.01 -32.71 34.22
N LEU A 298 -35.64 -31.86 35.03
CA LEU A 298 -35.88 -32.14 36.46
C LEU A 298 -36.78 -33.37 36.66
N ALA A 299 -37.87 -33.48 35.89
CA ALA A 299 -38.78 -34.62 35.97
C ALA A 299 -38.09 -35.93 35.57
N TRP A 300 -37.27 -35.91 34.51
CA TRP A 300 -36.48 -37.07 34.10
C TRP A 300 -35.51 -37.49 35.21
N TRP A 301 -34.85 -36.54 35.87
CA TRP A 301 -33.94 -36.86 36.97
C TRP A 301 -34.65 -37.51 38.16
N ASP A 302 -35.78 -36.93 38.61
CA ASP A 302 -36.54 -37.47 39.73
C ASP A 302 -37.09 -38.89 39.44
N GLN A 303 -37.49 -39.14 38.19
CA GLN A 303 -37.93 -40.46 37.72
C GLN A 303 -36.82 -41.53 37.73
N ASN A 304 -35.59 -41.16 37.37
CA ASN A 304 -34.50 -42.12 37.19
C ASN A 304 -33.59 -42.26 38.44
N TYR A 305 -33.48 -41.21 39.25
CA TYR A 305 -32.55 -41.15 40.38
C TYR A 305 -33.14 -40.53 41.65
N GLY A 306 -34.38 -40.04 41.61
CA GLY A 306 -35.02 -39.36 42.73
C GLY A 306 -36.12 -40.16 43.41
N THR A 307 -37.13 -39.45 43.88
CA THR A 307 -38.17 -39.96 44.76
C THR A 307 -39.16 -40.91 44.08
N GLN A 308 -39.19 -40.89 42.74
CA GLN A 308 -40.03 -41.78 41.93
C GLN A 308 -39.36 -43.13 41.61
N THR A 309 -38.11 -43.34 42.05
CA THR A 309 -37.43 -44.62 41.86
C THR A 309 -38.00 -45.70 42.78
N ASN A 310 -38.02 -46.95 42.30
CA ASN A 310 -38.49 -48.08 43.08
C ASN A 310 -37.54 -48.36 44.26
N SER A 311 -38.04 -48.12 45.47
CA SER A 311 -37.32 -48.46 46.70
C SER A 311 -37.78 -49.82 47.22
N ARG A 312 -36.83 -50.68 47.57
CA ARG A 312 -37.11 -51.89 48.35
C ARG A 312 -37.08 -51.52 49.82
N TRP A 313 -38.26 -51.35 50.39
CA TRP A 313 -38.40 -51.09 51.81
C TRP A 313 -38.20 -52.39 52.60
N PRO A 314 -37.58 -52.34 53.80
CA PRO A 314 -37.45 -53.52 54.63
C PRO A 314 -38.82 -54.12 54.96
N GLU A 315 -38.99 -55.39 54.64
CA GLU A 315 -40.15 -56.19 55.03
C GLU A 315 -39.69 -57.30 55.98
N TYR A 316 -40.63 -57.89 56.71
CA TYR A 316 -40.32 -59.04 57.55
C TYR A 316 -39.90 -60.21 56.66
N GLU A 317 -38.71 -60.74 56.89
CA GLU A 317 -38.20 -61.95 56.24
C GLU A 317 -38.20 -63.10 57.26
N GLU A 318 -38.86 -64.22 56.95
CA GLU A 318 -38.76 -65.43 57.77
C GLU A 318 -37.32 -65.93 57.78
N TYR A 319 -36.85 -66.32 58.98
CA TYR A 319 -35.58 -67.02 59.11
C TYR A 319 -35.59 -68.29 58.25
N ARG A 320 -34.64 -68.37 57.32
CA ARG A 320 -34.40 -69.57 56.51
C ARG A 320 -33.06 -70.16 56.94
N ASP A 321 -33.09 -71.40 57.43
CA ASP A 321 -31.91 -72.20 57.76
C ASP A 321 -30.99 -72.43 56.55
#